data_AF-A0A955DKT6-F1
#
_entry.id   AF-A0A955DKT6-F1
#
_cell.length_a   1.000
_cell.length_b   1.000
_cell.length_c   1.000
_cell.angle_alpha   90.00
_cell.angle_beta   90.00
_cell.angle_gamma   90.00
#
_symmetry.space_group_name_H-M   'P 1'
#
loop_
_entity.id
_entity.type
_entity.pdbx_description
1 polymer ?
#
loop_
_entity_poly.entity_id
_entity_poly.type
_entity_poly.pdbx_seq_one_letter_code
_entity_poly.pdbx_strand_id
1 'polypeptide(L)'
;MTNTLRTKRSRTTTRGTIACLALVGIATTALAANELVVIAYNDLGMHCMDEDFSELIILPPFNTIRAQVIERHGSPQILEDAENLTLRFSLPANTRSADKTNFWSQVEAAFGVALPPDIGLTGNGLSGEMERGPGGGAKYWEVVGIPVTPFEDNGRINPYPLAQIDVEHADGRTGQTVTVVPVSTELSCNLCHSATDGSANLDVLRDHDALHGTDLVNQRPVLCASCHADNALGAPGQPGLPALSHAIHGAHADRMHLVDGIVDNACYACHPGIRTSCHRGRHQVNGVDCIACHGDMADVGNPTRNPWVDLPRCGDCHTRPGFEFEQPGVLYKDSVGHGGVMCVSCHGSPHVILPSGAEADNQQSLLLQGKTGILDTCTTCHTSMPSDPFPHRRDD
;
A
#
# COMPACT_ATOMS: atom_id res chain seq x y z
N MET A 1 -56.37 -52.28 10.42
CA MET A 1 -57.28 -51.34 9.74
C MET A 1 -57.26 -50.09 10.61
N THR A 2 -56.66 -48.95 10.26
CA THR A 2 -56.73 -48.19 9.03
C THR A 2 -55.40 -47.43 8.81
N ASN A 3 -55.01 -47.37 7.54
CA ASN A 3 -53.78 -46.81 7.02
C ASN A 3 -54.05 -45.33 6.68
N THR A 4 -53.22 -44.38 7.12
CA THR A 4 -53.29 -42.98 6.65
C THR A 4 -51.92 -42.54 6.18
N LEU A 5 -51.81 -42.51 4.85
CA LEU A 5 -50.67 -42.06 4.07
C LEU A 5 -50.36 -40.59 4.37
N ARG A 6 -49.14 -40.30 4.82
CA ARG A 6 -48.58 -38.93 4.81
C ARG A 6 -47.66 -38.81 3.59
N THR A 7 -48.09 -37.99 2.65
CA THR A 7 -47.43 -37.69 1.38
C THR A 7 -46.11 -36.95 1.61
N LYS A 8 -45.01 -37.50 1.06
CA LYS A 8 -43.71 -36.82 0.96
C LYS A 8 -43.83 -35.69 -0.05
N ARG A 9 -43.67 -34.43 0.39
CA ARG A 9 -43.42 -33.30 -0.52
C ARG A 9 -42.01 -33.43 -1.08
N SER A 10 -41.93 -33.67 -2.39
CA SER A 10 -40.71 -33.54 -3.19
C SER A 10 -40.25 -32.09 -3.17
N ARG A 11 -39.05 -31.82 -2.63
CA ARG A 11 -38.32 -30.57 -2.85
C ARG A 11 -37.58 -30.73 -4.18
N THR A 12 -38.11 -30.08 -5.21
CA THR A 12 -37.42 -29.83 -6.47
C THR A 12 -36.15 -29.03 -6.17
N THR A 13 -35.00 -29.67 -6.28
CA THR A 13 -33.69 -29.01 -6.32
C THR A 13 -33.56 -28.30 -7.67
N THR A 14 -33.86 -27.01 -7.70
CA THR A 14 -33.47 -26.13 -8.80
C THR A 14 -31.94 -26.09 -8.81
N ARG A 15 -31.34 -26.75 -9.81
CA ARG A 15 -29.92 -26.58 -10.13
C ARG A 15 -29.73 -25.13 -10.55
N GLY A 16 -29.31 -24.28 -9.61
CA GLY A 16 -28.78 -22.97 -9.93
C GLY A 16 -27.53 -23.17 -10.77
N THR A 17 -27.59 -22.75 -12.03
CA THR A 17 -26.42 -22.55 -12.87
C THR A 17 -25.49 -21.58 -12.15
N ILE A 18 -24.41 -22.10 -11.57
CA ILE A 18 -23.28 -21.30 -11.13
C ILE A 18 -22.76 -20.64 -12.40
N ALA A 19 -23.02 -19.34 -12.54
CA ALA A 19 -22.31 -18.53 -13.51
C ALA A 19 -20.84 -18.53 -13.08
N CYS A 20 -20.02 -19.34 -13.76
CA CYS A 20 -18.57 -19.18 -13.71
C CYS A 20 -18.28 -17.72 -14.08
N LEU A 21 -17.83 -16.93 -13.11
CA LEU A 21 -17.08 -15.72 -13.41
C LEU A 21 -15.96 -16.16 -14.34
N ALA A 22 -15.96 -15.62 -15.56
CA ALA A 22 -14.76 -15.62 -16.37
C ALA A 22 -13.73 -14.81 -15.58
N LEU A 23 -12.83 -15.47 -14.85
CA LEU A 23 -11.51 -14.90 -14.63
C LEU A 23 -11.04 -14.50 -16.02
N VAL A 24 -10.76 -13.21 -16.23
CA VAL A 24 -9.86 -12.81 -17.29
C VAL A 24 -8.62 -13.64 -17.06
N GLY A 25 -8.47 -14.69 -17.86
CA GLY A 25 -7.35 -15.59 -17.78
C GLY A 25 -6.13 -14.74 -18.08
N ILE A 26 -5.43 -14.31 -17.02
CA ILE A 26 -3.99 -14.14 -17.10
C ILE A 26 -3.55 -15.54 -17.51
N ALA A 27 -3.26 -15.70 -18.80
CA ALA A 27 -2.75 -16.94 -19.30
C ALA A 27 -1.52 -17.23 -18.44
N THR A 28 -1.61 -18.25 -17.59
CA THR A 28 -0.44 -18.88 -17.00
C THR A 28 0.26 -19.62 -18.13
N THR A 29 0.74 -18.88 -19.14
CA THR A 29 1.99 -19.26 -19.75
C THR A 29 2.95 -19.35 -18.58
N ALA A 30 3.36 -20.58 -18.23
CA ALA A 30 4.56 -20.74 -17.44
C ALA A 30 5.58 -19.83 -18.10
N LEU A 31 5.96 -18.73 -17.43
CA LEU A 31 6.91 -17.76 -17.93
C LEU A 31 8.10 -18.60 -18.36
N ALA A 32 8.29 -18.75 -19.68
CA ALA A 32 9.43 -19.45 -20.24
C ALA A 32 10.62 -18.83 -19.54
N ALA A 33 11.47 -19.62 -18.87
CA ALA A 33 12.49 -19.15 -17.92
C ALA A 33 13.06 -17.78 -18.32
N ASN A 34 12.40 -16.69 -17.88
CA ASN A 34 12.69 -15.39 -18.46
C ASN A 34 14.08 -15.05 -17.98
N GLU A 35 14.97 -14.67 -18.89
CA GLU A 35 16.30 -14.20 -18.51
C GLU A 35 16.20 -12.98 -17.58
N LEU A 36 15.07 -12.26 -17.58
CA LEU A 36 14.78 -11.16 -16.66
C LEU A 36 13.71 -11.55 -15.64
N VAL A 37 14.07 -11.43 -14.36
CA VAL A 37 13.16 -11.51 -13.22
C VAL A 37 12.80 -10.11 -12.79
N VAL A 38 11.51 -9.85 -12.60
CA VAL A 38 11.01 -8.53 -12.20
C VAL A 38 10.31 -8.71 -10.88
N ILE A 39 10.69 -7.93 -9.88
CA ILE A 39 10.11 -7.96 -8.55
C ILE A 39 9.61 -6.57 -8.22
N ALA A 40 8.29 -6.40 -8.13
CA ALA A 40 7.65 -5.12 -7.89
C ALA A 40 6.91 -5.10 -6.55
N TYR A 41 6.81 -3.91 -5.95
CA TYR A 41 6.22 -3.72 -4.64
C TYR A 41 5.68 -2.30 -4.47
N ASN A 42 4.62 -2.17 -3.67
CA ASN A 42 4.25 -0.88 -3.09
C ASN A 42 5.22 -0.53 -1.94
N ASP A 43 5.53 0.74 -1.74
CA ASP A 43 6.55 1.17 -0.79
C ASP A 43 6.08 1.24 0.67
N LEU A 44 4.76 1.24 0.92
CA LEU A 44 4.15 1.41 2.26
C LEU A 44 3.32 0.22 2.77
N GLY A 45 2.79 -0.61 1.87
CA GLY A 45 1.83 -1.69 2.16
C GLY A 45 0.35 -1.33 2.03
N MET A 46 0.02 -0.03 2.17
CA MET A 46 -1.28 0.57 1.90
C MET A 46 -1.17 2.09 1.90
N HIS A 47 -1.76 2.76 0.91
CA HIS A 47 -2.05 4.19 0.97
C HIS A 47 -3.48 4.44 1.43
N CYS A 48 -3.71 5.57 2.08
CA CYS A 48 -5.05 6.02 2.49
C CYS A 48 -5.38 7.30 1.72
N MET A 49 -6.62 7.47 1.31
CA MET A 49 -7.10 8.72 0.73
C MET A 49 -8.43 9.11 1.36
N ASP A 50 -8.79 10.38 1.32
CA ASP A 50 -10.12 10.82 1.73
C ASP A 50 -11.20 10.22 0.80
N GLU A 51 -12.38 9.89 1.35
CA GLU A 51 -13.54 9.49 0.54
C GLU A 51 -14.14 10.70 -0.20
N ASP A 52 -14.14 11.86 0.45
CA ASP A 52 -14.66 13.13 -0.04
C ASP A 52 -13.67 14.27 0.26
N PHE A 53 -13.36 15.07 -0.75
CA PHE A 53 -12.36 16.15 -0.68
C PHE A 53 -12.98 17.54 -0.50
N SER A 54 -14.30 17.65 -0.26
CA SER A 54 -15.00 18.94 -0.27
C SER A 54 -14.89 19.72 1.05
N GLU A 55 -14.48 19.06 2.14
CA GLU A 55 -14.48 19.66 3.47
C GLU A 55 -13.09 19.67 4.11
N LEU A 56 -12.54 18.50 4.40
CA LEU A 56 -11.18 18.33 4.91
C LEU A 56 -10.44 17.32 4.05
N ILE A 57 -9.12 17.47 3.97
CA ILE A 57 -8.24 16.62 3.19
C ILE A 57 -7.04 16.25 4.05
N ILE A 58 -6.89 14.96 4.33
CA ILE A 58 -5.72 14.40 5.00
C ILE A 58 -4.72 13.89 3.96
N LEU A 59 -5.16 13.06 3.00
CA LEU A 59 -4.31 12.49 1.97
C LEU A 59 -5.03 12.43 0.61
N PRO A 60 -4.37 12.86 -0.48
CA PRO A 60 -4.89 12.75 -1.83
C PRO A 60 -4.87 11.30 -2.33
N PRO A 61 -5.54 10.99 -3.46
CA PRO A 61 -5.26 9.77 -4.20
C PRO A 61 -3.78 9.72 -4.56
N PHE A 62 -3.08 8.68 -4.10
CA PHE A 62 -1.64 8.53 -4.28
C PHE A 62 -1.25 7.07 -4.13
N ASN A 63 -0.21 6.66 -4.85
CA ASN A 63 0.47 5.40 -4.61
C ASN A 63 1.84 5.42 -5.27
N THR A 64 2.73 4.58 -4.77
CA THR A 64 4.05 4.39 -5.34
C THR A 64 4.26 2.92 -5.63
N ILE A 65 4.72 2.62 -6.84
CA ILE A 65 5.21 1.30 -7.21
C ILE A 65 6.70 1.40 -7.42
N ARG A 66 7.45 0.45 -6.86
CA ARG A 66 8.87 0.24 -7.15
C ARG A 66 9.09 -1.13 -7.75
N ALA A 67 10.15 -1.29 -8.54
CA ALA A 67 10.54 -2.56 -9.12
C ALA A 67 12.06 -2.73 -9.20
N GLN A 68 12.55 -3.95 -8.97
CA GLN A 68 13.90 -4.36 -9.32
C GLN A 68 13.87 -5.36 -10.47
N VAL A 69 14.80 -5.21 -11.41
CA VAL A 69 15.02 -6.15 -12.52
C VAL A 69 16.30 -6.90 -12.25
N ILE A 70 16.24 -8.23 -12.26
CA ILE A 70 17.37 -9.11 -12.02
C ILE A 70 17.56 -9.97 -13.27
N GLU A 71 18.73 -9.89 -13.87
CA GLU A 71 19.16 -10.80 -14.92
C GLU A 71 19.55 -12.15 -14.30
N ARG A 72 18.93 -13.22 -14.81
CA ARG A 72 19.26 -14.60 -14.51
C ARG A 72 20.50 -14.99 -15.31
N HIS A 73 21.65 -14.78 -14.71
CA HIS A 73 22.91 -15.32 -15.19
C HIS A 73 23.60 -16.09 -14.05
N GLY A 74 24.71 -16.79 -14.32
CA GLY A 74 25.38 -17.66 -13.33
C GLY A 74 25.46 -17.01 -11.93
N SER A 75 26.05 -15.81 -11.87
CA SER A 75 25.84 -14.85 -10.78
C SER A 75 24.80 -13.82 -11.24
N PRO A 76 23.61 -13.77 -10.61
CA PRO A 76 22.57 -12.81 -10.98
C PRO A 76 23.05 -11.37 -10.84
N GLN A 77 22.57 -10.50 -11.73
CA GLN A 77 22.89 -9.07 -11.68
C GLN A 77 21.61 -8.24 -11.64
N ILE A 78 21.59 -7.22 -10.77
CA ILE A 78 20.51 -6.24 -10.78
C ILE A 78 20.79 -5.28 -11.92
N LEU A 79 19.84 -5.18 -12.86
CA LEU A 79 19.95 -4.31 -14.02
C LEU A 79 19.45 -2.91 -13.66
N GLU A 80 20.30 -1.91 -13.89
CA GLU A 80 20.05 -0.51 -13.52
C GLU A 80 20.27 0.48 -14.68
N ASP A 81 20.65 -0.02 -15.86
CA ASP A 81 20.98 0.80 -17.01
C ASP A 81 19.72 1.31 -17.73
N ALA A 82 19.44 2.60 -17.54
CA ALA A 82 18.28 3.24 -18.12
C ALA A 82 18.37 3.45 -19.65
N GLU A 83 19.54 3.29 -20.26
CA GLU A 83 19.66 3.34 -21.73
C GLU A 83 19.11 2.08 -22.40
N ASN A 84 19.15 0.95 -21.68
CA ASN A 84 18.84 -0.38 -22.22
C ASN A 84 17.59 -1.02 -21.61
N LEU A 85 16.99 -0.44 -20.58
CA LEU A 85 15.80 -0.96 -19.90
C LEU A 85 14.64 0.02 -19.96
N THR A 86 13.50 -0.47 -20.42
CA THR A 86 12.21 0.24 -20.31
C THR A 86 11.27 -0.57 -19.44
N LEU A 87 10.75 0.06 -18.39
CA LEU A 87 9.73 -0.51 -17.53
C LEU A 87 8.42 0.24 -17.69
N ARG A 88 7.33 -0.51 -17.79
CA ARG A 88 5.97 0.04 -17.90
C ARG A 88 5.09 -0.56 -16.82
N PHE A 89 4.19 0.25 -16.29
CA PHE A 89 3.14 -0.22 -15.38
C PHE A 89 1.76 0.06 -15.95
N SER A 90 0.78 -0.75 -15.56
CA SER A 90 -0.64 -0.47 -15.82
C SER A 90 -1.54 -1.08 -14.75
N LEU A 91 -2.66 -0.41 -14.47
CA LEU A 91 -3.74 -0.93 -13.62
C LEU A 91 -4.93 -1.38 -14.48
N PRO A 92 -4.97 -2.65 -14.94
CA PRO A 92 -5.95 -3.09 -15.94
C PRO A 92 -7.41 -3.05 -15.46
N ALA A 93 -7.65 -3.14 -14.15
CA ALA A 93 -9.00 -3.07 -13.58
C ALA A 93 -9.38 -1.65 -13.10
N ASN A 94 -8.44 -0.71 -13.14
CA ASN A 94 -8.58 0.63 -12.58
C ASN A 94 -7.89 1.66 -13.49
N THR A 95 -8.41 1.81 -14.71
CA THR A 95 -7.81 2.64 -15.77
C THR A 95 -8.19 4.11 -15.68
N ARG A 96 -9.19 4.43 -14.86
CA ARG A 96 -9.64 5.79 -14.57
C ARG A 96 -9.96 5.96 -13.09
N SER A 97 -10.00 7.18 -12.62
CA SER A 97 -10.07 7.57 -11.22
C SER A 97 -10.88 8.84 -11.00
N ALA A 98 -10.88 9.76 -11.95
CA ALA A 98 -11.52 11.07 -11.84
C ALA A 98 -13.05 11.03 -11.81
N ASP A 99 -13.66 9.96 -12.31
CA ASP A 99 -15.11 9.72 -12.21
C ASP A 99 -15.53 9.00 -10.92
N LYS A 100 -14.57 8.66 -10.04
CA LYS A 100 -14.80 7.84 -8.84
C LYS A 100 -14.64 8.62 -7.53
N THR A 101 -14.19 9.88 -7.61
CA THR A 101 -14.02 10.78 -6.46
C THR A 101 -14.11 12.23 -6.94
N ASN A 102 -14.33 13.17 -6.02
CA ASN A 102 -14.33 14.61 -6.30
C ASN A 102 -12.95 15.28 -6.17
N PHE A 103 -11.85 14.52 -5.99
CA PHE A 103 -10.50 15.09 -5.84
C PHE A 103 -10.13 16.13 -6.91
N TRP A 104 -10.33 15.81 -8.20
CA TRP A 104 -9.96 16.71 -9.31
C TRP A 104 -10.75 18.02 -9.35
N SER A 105 -11.95 18.08 -8.75
CA SER A 105 -12.67 19.35 -8.61
C SER A 105 -12.17 20.20 -7.44
N GLN A 106 -11.44 19.60 -6.49
CA GLN A 106 -10.98 20.25 -5.27
C GLN A 106 -9.47 20.56 -5.28
N VAL A 107 -8.69 19.88 -6.13
CA VAL A 107 -7.22 19.95 -6.12
C VAL A 107 -6.67 21.36 -6.35
N GLU A 108 -7.30 22.18 -7.17
CA GLU A 108 -6.84 23.57 -7.38
C GLU A 108 -7.01 24.40 -6.10
N ALA A 109 -8.15 24.27 -5.42
CA ALA A 109 -8.40 24.96 -4.16
C ALA A 109 -7.51 24.46 -3.02
N ALA A 110 -7.27 23.14 -2.96
CA ALA A 110 -6.56 22.50 -1.85
C ALA A 110 -5.03 22.49 -2.00
N PHE A 111 -4.53 22.29 -3.22
CA PHE A 111 -3.11 22.11 -3.52
C PHE A 111 -2.54 23.22 -4.42
N GLY A 112 -3.37 24.14 -4.91
CA GLY A 112 -2.93 25.25 -5.76
C GLY A 112 -2.48 24.83 -7.17
N VAL A 113 -2.85 23.61 -7.60
CA VAL A 113 -2.48 23.06 -8.91
C VAL A 113 -3.71 22.57 -9.65
N ALA A 114 -3.77 22.87 -10.95
CA ALA A 114 -4.77 22.30 -11.84
C ALA A 114 -4.21 20.99 -12.44
N LEU A 115 -4.92 19.88 -12.23
CA LEU A 115 -4.55 18.58 -12.78
C LEU A 115 -5.54 18.14 -13.87
N PRO A 116 -5.07 17.57 -14.98
CA PRO A 116 -5.93 16.83 -15.88
C PRO A 116 -6.62 15.66 -15.14
N PRO A 117 -7.84 15.26 -15.55
CA PRO A 117 -8.45 14.03 -15.06
C PRO A 117 -7.48 12.85 -15.15
N ASP A 118 -7.49 11.98 -14.13
CA ASP A 118 -6.69 10.75 -14.05
C ASP A 118 -5.18 10.93 -13.93
N ILE A 119 -4.71 12.17 -13.76
CA ILE A 119 -3.31 12.49 -13.50
C ILE A 119 -3.15 12.91 -12.03
N GLY A 120 -2.19 12.29 -11.35
CA GLY A 120 -1.84 12.55 -9.95
C GLY A 120 -0.91 13.75 -9.78
N LEU A 121 -0.65 14.11 -8.51
CA LEU A 121 0.13 15.30 -8.13
C LEU A 121 1.58 15.33 -8.65
N THR A 122 2.12 14.17 -9.03
CA THR A 122 3.47 14.00 -9.60
C THR A 122 3.48 13.96 -11.13
N GLY A 123 2.31 14.06 -11.78
CA GLY A 123 2.17 13.98 -13.23
C GLY A 123 1.95 12.56 -13.77
N ASN A 124 1.97 11.53 -12.92
CA ASN A 124 1.73 10.15 -13.31
C ASN A 124 0.24 9.79 -13.33
N GLY A 125 -0.15 8.92 -14.28
CA GLY A 125 -1.50 8.37 -14.39
C GLY A 125 -1.63 6.94 -13.84
N LEU A 126 -2.62 6.20 -14.32
CA LEU A 126 -2.90 4.80 -13.96
C LEU A 126 -2.14 3.78 -14.84
N SER A 127 -1.34 4.29 -15.78
CA SER A 127 -0.37 3.55 -16.57
C SER A 127 0.71 4.51 -17.06
N GLY A 128 1.87 3.98 -17.41
CA GLY A 128 2.99 4.80 -17.87
C GLY A 128 4.32 4.06 -17.84
N GLU A 129 5.38 4.80 -18.13
CA GLU A 129 6.76 4.35 -17.91
C GLU A 129 7.17 4.59 -16.46
N MET A 130 8.03 3.71 -15.95
CA MET A 130 8.66 3.91 -14.65
C MET A 130 10.01 4.61 -14.84
N GLU A 131 10.41 5.41 -13.86
CA GLU A 131 11.69 6.14 -13.87
C GLU A 131 12.71 5.46 -12.95
N ARG A 132 14.00 5.70 -13.15
CA ARG A 132 15.02 5.21 -12.21
C ARG A 132 14.83 5.90 -10.86
N GLY A 133 14.92 5.13 -9.77
CA GLY A 133 14.81 5.67 -8.42
C GLY A 133 15.78 6.82 -8.15
N PRO A 134 15.43 7.76 -7.25
CA PRO A 134 16.24 8.93 -6.97
C PRO A 134 17.56 8.54 -6.29
N GLY A 135 18.62 9.31 -6.62
CA GLY A 135 19.97 9.09 -6.10
C GLY A 135 20.82 8.22 -7.02
N GLY A 136 22.08 8.61 -7.24
CA GLY A 136 22.96 8.00 -8.24
C GLY A 136 23.16 6.48 -8.13
N GLY A 137 22.94 5.90 -6.94
CA GLY A 137 23.08 4.46 -6.67
C GLY A 137 21.77 3.67 -6.54
N ALA A 138 20.61 4.23 -6.94
CA ALA A 138 19.34 3.51 -6.85
C ALA A 138 19.33 2.29 -7.79
N LYS A 139 19.12 1.10 -7.20
CA LYS A 139 19.04 -0.18 -7.92
C LYS A 139 17.60 -0.63 -8.15
N TYR A 140 16.69 0.32 -8.32
CA TYR A 140 15.27 0.09 -8.53
C TYR A 140 14.69 1.19 -9.43
N TRP A 141 13.55 0.88 -10.01
CA TRP A 141 12.71 1.76 -10.79
C TRP A 141 11.47 2.13 -9.99
N GLU A 142 10.90 3.31 -10.19
CA GLU A 142 9.71 3.74 -9.49
C GLU A 142 8.76 4.55 -10.36
N VAL A 143 7.49 4.50 -9.98
CA VAL A 143 6.49 5.48 -10.34
C VAL A 143 5.84 5.96 -9.05
N VAL A 144 5.82 7.27 -8.87
CA VAL A 144 5.35 7.93 -7.64
C VAL A 144 4.09 8.70 -7.97
N GLY A 145 3.11 8.72 -7.06
CA GLY A 145 1.90 9.54 -7.16
C GLY A 145 0.84 9.06 -8.14
N ILE A 146 0.68 7.73 -8.27
CA ILE A 146 -0.41 7.12 -9.02
C ILE A 146 -1.75 7.47 -8.34
N PRO A 147 -2.72 8.09 -9.04
CA PRO A 147 -3.99 8.51 -8.43
C PRO A 147 -5.02 7.36 -8.39
N VAL A 148 -4.61 6.19 -7.94
CA VAL A 148 -5.48 5.00 -7.83
C VAL A 148 -6.54 5.18 -6.73
N THR A 149 -7.73 4.64 -6.95
CA THR A 149 -8.84 4.64 -5.96
C THR A 149 -9.22 3.20 -5.60
N PRO A 150 -9.93 2.94 -4.48
CA PRO A 150 -10.35 1.59 -4.11
C PRO A 150 -11.53 1.08 -4.96
N PHE A 151 -11.89 1.75 -6.05
CA PHE A 151 -13.00 1.40 -6.91
C PHE A 151 -12.50 1.06 -8.32
N GLU A 152 -12.81 -0.13 -8.81
CA GLU A 152 -12.52 -0.54 -10.18
C GLU A 152 -13.44 0.17 -11.19
N ASP A 153 -13.10 0.09 -12.48
CA ASP A 153 -13.86 0.77 -13.55
C ASP A 153 -15.31 0.27 -13.68
N ASN A 154 -15.58 -0.92 -13.17
CA ASN A 154 -16.91 -1.52 -13.11
C ASN A 154 -17.68 -1.16 -11.81
N GLY A 155 -17.11 -0.31 -10.94
CA GLY A 155 -17.68 0.09 -9.66
C GLY A 155 -17.47 -0.91 -8.52
N ARG A 156 -16.77 -2.03 -8.74
CA ARG A 156 -16.43 -2.97 -7.67
C ARG A 156 -15.42 -2.34 -6.73
N ILE A 157 -15.69 -2.45 -5.42
CA ILE A 157 -14.70 -2.10 -4.40
C ILE A 157 -13.59 -3.15 -4.42
N ASN A 158 -12.36 -2.69 -4.64
CA ASN A 158 -11.14 -3.46 -4.56
C ASN A 158 -10.04 -2.62 -3.89
N PRO A 159 -9.77 -2.81 -2.59
CA PRO A 159 -8.71 -2.10 -1.89
C PRO A 159 -7.30 -2.61 -2.23
N TYR A 160 -7.21 -3.72 -2.98
CA TYR A 160 -5.97 -4.38 -3.37
C TYR A 160 -5.89 -4.54 -4.90
N PRO A 161 -6.00 -3.45 -5.69
CA PRO A 161 -5.88 -3.56 -7.14
C PRO A 161 -4.47 -4.05 -7.51
N LEU A 162 -4.39 -4.90 -8.53
CA LEU A 162 -3.13 -5.39 -9.06
C LEU A 162 -2.67 -4.48 -10.21
N ALA A 163 -1.44 -3.99 -10.13
CA ALA A 163 -0.73 -3.45 -11.28
C ALA A 163 0.05 -4.57 -11.97
N GLN A 164 0.09 -4.51 -13.29
CA GLN A 164 1.00 -5.27 -14.12
C GLN A 164 2.25 -4.43 -14.39
N ILE A 165 3.42 -5.06 -14.28
CA ILE A 165 4.72 -4.46 -14.61
C ILE A 165 5.34 -5.26 -15.75
N ASP A 166 5.64 -4.57 -16.83
CA ASP A 166 6.28 -5.12 -18.03
C ASP A 166 7.66 -4.50 -18.21
N VAL A 167 8.63 -5.32 -18.59
CA VAL A 167 10.02 -4.92 -18.78
C VAL A 167 10.48 -5.35 -20.15
N GLU A 168 11.10 -4.44 -20.87
CA GLU A 168 11.74 -4.67 -22.17
C GLU A 168 13.19 -4.20 -22.10
N HIS A 169 14.11 -5.08 -22.49
CA HIS A 169 15.52 -4.77 -22.63
C HIS A 169 15.88 -4.55 -24.11
N ALA A 170 16.86 -3.70 -24.41
CA ALA A 170 17.23 -3.30 -25.77
C ALA A 170 17.67 -4.46 -26.68
N ASP A 171 18.10 -5.59 -26.12
CA ASP A 171 18.43 -6.82 -26.87
C ASP A 171 17.21 -7.73 -27.16
N GLY A 172 16.00 -7.30 -26.78
CA GLY A 172 14.73 -8.00 -27.02
C GLY A 172 14.28 -8.92 -25.89
N ARG A 173 15.02 -9.03 -24.78
CA ARG A 173 14.58 -9.78 -23.61
C ARG A 173 13.46 -9.07 -22.88
N THR A 174 12.54 -9.83 -22.30
CA THR A 174 11.39 -9.30 -21.59
C THR A 174 11.21 -9.94 -20.22
N GLY A 175 10.53 -9.22 -19.33
CA GLY A 175 10.14 -9.67 -18.01
C GLY A 175 8.76 -9.14 -17.67
N GLN A 176 8.03 -9.85 -16.81
CA GLN A 176 6.72 -9.42 -16.36
C GLN A 176 6.49 -9.86 -14.91
N THR A 177 5.80 -9.03 -14.14
CA THR A 177 5.27 -9.40 -12.82
C THR A 177 3.98 -8.63 -12.53
N VAL A 178 3.36 -8.92 -11.39
CA VAL A 178 2.27 -8.13 -10.83
C VAL A 178 2.61 -7.69 -9.43
N THR A 179 2.04 -6.57 -8.98
CA THR A 179 2.13 -6.17 -7.58
C THR A 179 0.85 -5.48 -7.15
N VAL A 180 0.56 -5.52 -5.85
CA VAL A 180 -0.62 -4.83 -5.30
C VAL A 180 -0.30 -3.34 -5.19
N VAL A 181 -1.29 -2.51 -5.53
CA VAL A 181 -1.26 -1.04 -5.40
C VAL A 181 -2.34 -0.64 -4.38
N PRO A 182 -2.13 -0.98 -3.10
CA PRO A 182 -3.19 -0.97 -2.10
C PRO A 182 -3.62 0.45 -1.74
N VAL A 183 -4.93 0.68 -1.75
CA VAL A 183 -5.54 1.98 -1.44
C VAL A 183 -6.85 1.79 -0.69
N SER A 184 -7.14 2.67 0.26
CA SER A 184 -8.39 2.66 1.03
C SER A 184 -8.89 4.06 1.34
N THR A 185 -10.21 4.21 1.40
CA THR A 185 -10.90 5.41 1.90
C THR A 185 -11.35 5.26 3.35
N GLU A 186 -10.89 4.21 4.04
CA GLU A 186 -11.34 3.86 5.37
C GLU A 186 -10.67 4.74 6.43
N LEU A 187 -11.32 5.86 6.74
CA LEU A 187 -11.04 6.78 7.84
C LEU A 187 -12.35 7.00 8.60
N SER A 188 -12.56 6.27 9.69
CA SER A 188 -13.88 6.17 10.34
C SER A 188 -14.10 7.28 11.38
N CYS A 189 -13.92 8.55 11.00
CA CYS A 189 -14.18 9.70 11.87
C CYS A 189 -15.59 9.63 12.49
N ASN A 190 -16.55 9.09 11.75
CA ASN A 190 -17.95 8.90 12.13
C ASN A 190 -18.18 7.97 13.32
N LEU A 191 -17.16 7.25 13.81
CA LEU A 191 -17.26 6.46 15.04
C LEU A 191 -17.40 7.35 16.29
N CYS A 192 -16.94 8.62 16.22
CA CYS A 192 -17.03 9.57 17.32
C CYS A 192 -17.49 10.96 16.87
N HIS A 193 -16.98 11.46 15.74
CA HIS A 193 -17.40 12.71 15.12
C HIS A 193 -18.67 12.49 14.32
N SER A 194 -19.79 12.91 14.88
CA SER A 194 -21.09 12.73 14.24
C SER A 194 -21.88 14.03 14.36
N ALA A 195 -21.82 14.83 13.30
CA ALA A 195 -22.63 16.02 13.23
C ALA A 195 -24.12 15.64 13.21
N THR A 196 -24.91 16.27 14.09
CA THR A 196 -26.38 16.15 14.06
C THR A 196 -27.01 16.76 12.80
N ASP A 197 -26.25 17.58 12.06
CA ASP A 197 -26.69 18.36 10.90
C ASP A 197 -25.64 18.41 9.76
N GLY A 198 -24.78 17.39 9.62
CA GLY A 198 -23.71 17.40 8.62
C GLY A 198 -22.94 16.08 8.50
N SER A 199 -21.73 16.14 7.95
CA SER A 199 -20.80 15.02 7.86
C SER A 199 -19.92 14.92 9.12
N ALA A 200 -19.22 13.79 9.30
CA ALA A 200 -18.15 13.67 10.30
C ALA A 200 -17.00 14.66 10.05
N ASN A 201 -16.68 14.94 8.79
CA ASN A 201 -15.61 15.87 8.43
C ASN A 201 -15.93 17.31 8.84
N LEU A 202 -17.18 17.75 8.64
CA LEU A 202 -17.63 19.06 9.09
C LEU A 202 -17.60 19.18 10.61
N ASP A 203 -17.95 18.11 11.33
CA ASP A 203 -17.88 18.04 12.79
C ASP A 203 -16.44 18.24 13.28
N VAL A 204 -15.47 17.57 12.66
CA VAL A 204 -14.04 17.74 12.94
C VAL A 204 -13.60 19.20 12.76
N LEU A 205 -14.03 19.87 11.69
CA LEU A 205 -13.68 21.29 11.47
C LEU A 205 -14.32 22.21 12.51
N ARG A 206 -15.55 21.94 12.94
CA ARG A 206 -16.24 22.72 13.99
C ARG A 206 -15.55 22.55 15.34
N ASP A 207 -15.16 21.32 15.69
CA ASP A 207 -14.39 21.05 16.89
C ASP A 207 -13.04 21.76 16.84
N HIS A 208 -12.37 21.75 15.69
CA HIS A 208 -11.12 22.48 15.49
C HIS A 208 -11.30 23.99 15.67
N ASP A 209 -12.34 24.58 15.07
CA ASP A 209 -12.67 26.01 15.23
C ASP A 209 -12.97 26.37 16.69
N ALA A 210 -13.74 25.53 17.39
CA ALA A 210 -14.08 25.75 18.80
C ALA A 210 -12.87 25.63 19.74
N LEU A 211 -11.98 24.66 19.49
CA LEU A 211 -10.83 24.37 20.35
C LEU A 211 -9.65 25.31 20.10
N HIS A 212 -9.47 25.76 18.85
CA HIS A 212 -8.29 26.51 18.42
C HIS A 212 -8.59 27.93 17.96
N GLY A 213 -9.86 28.35 17.95
CA GLY A 213 -10.27 29.70 17.52
C GLY A 213 -10.03 29.94 16.03
N THR A 214 -10.09 28.89 15.22
CA THR A 214 -9.98 28.97 13.76
C THR A 214 -11.33 29.26 13.09
N ASP A 215 -11.34 29.42 11.77
CA ASP A 215 -12.54 29.61 10.94
C ASP A 215 -12.52 28.67 9.72
N LEU A 216 -12.12 27.42 9.95
CA LEU A 216 -11.91 26.40 8.93
C LEU A 216 -13.21 25.98 8.24
N VAL A 217 -14.35 26.01 8.94
CA VAL A 217 -15.66 25.72 8.34
C VAL A 217 -15.96 26.64 7.15
N ASN A 218 -15.53 27.91 7.21
CA ASN A 218 -15.72 28.88 6.12
C ASN A 218 -14.57 28.88 5.09
N GLN A 219 -13.53 28.06 5.30
CA GLN A 219 -12.34 27.96 4.44
C GLN A 219 -12.25 26.63 3.69
N ARG A 220 -13.30 25.81 3.73
CA ARG A 220 -13.36 24.51 3.03
C ARG A 220 -13.14 24.65 1.50
N PRO A 221 -12.47 23.68 0.84
CA PRO A 221 -11.85 22.50 1.44
C PRO A 221 -10.53 22.82 2.17
N VAL A 222 -10.29 22.19 3.31
CA VAL A 222 -9.11 22.42 4.14
C VAL A 222 -8.12 21.27 3.99
N LEU A 223 -6.97 21.53 3.37
CA LEU A 223 -5.83 20.61 3.41
C LEU A 223 -5.13 20.74 4.77
N CYS A 224 -5.20 19.70 5.61
CA CYS A 224 -4.60 19.74 6.95
C CYS A 224 -3.10 20.06 6.91
N ALA A 225 -2.42 19.54 5.88
CA ALA A 225 -1.00 19.75 5.64
C ALA A 225 -0.61 21.18 5.19
N SER A 226 -1.58 22.05 4.88
CA SER A 226 -1.32 23.47 4.62
C SER A 226 -0.84 24.23 5.87
N CYS A 227 -1.24 23.73 7.06
CA CYS A 227 -0.87 24.28 8.35
C CYS A 227 0.04 23.34 9.14
N HIS A 228 -0.27 22.05 9.19
CA HIS A 228 0.49 21.07 9.94
C HIS A 228 1.55 20.42 9.07
N ALA A 229 2.80 20.33 9.55
CA ALA A 229 3.85 19.66 8.79
C ALA A 229 3.53 18.18 8.56
N ASP A 230 3.77 17.68 7.35
CA ASP A 230 3.55 16.27 7.01
C ASP A 230 4.57 15.76 5.99
N ASN A 231 5.38 14.79 6.41
CA ASN A 231 6.43 14.20 5.59
C ASN A 231 5.85 13.35 4.45
N ALA A 232 4.63 12.79 4.57
CA ALA A 232 4.03 12.04 3.47
C ALA A 232 3.75 12.92 2.25
N LEU A 233 3.34 14.17 2.48
CA LEU A 233 3.07 15.16 1.43
C LEU A 233 4.27 16.08 1.14
N GLY A 234 5.38 15.91 1.86
CA GLY A 234 6.51 16.84 1.78
C GLY A 234 6.15 18.27 2.22
N ALA A 235 5.10 18.42 3.02
CA ALA A 235 4.58 19.72 3.44
C ALA A 235 5.35 20.21 4.68
N PRO A 236 5.99 21.38 4.63
CA PRO A 236 6.78 21.89 5.75
C PRO A 236 5.93 22.36 6.94
N GLY A 237 4.62 22.59 6.71
CA GLY A 237 3.71 23.18 7.69
C GLY A 237 4.06 24.65 8.02
N GLN A 238 3.37 25.18 9.03
CA GLN A 238 3.58 26.54 9.53
C GLN A 238 4.41 26.53 10.82
N PRO A 239 5.31 27.51 11.02
CA PRO A 239 6.12 27.61 12.22
C PRO A 239 5.27 27.65 13.50
N GLY A 240 5.67 26.88 14.51
CA GLY A 240 5.01 26.86 15.83
C GLY A 240 3.76 26.00 15.91
N LEU A 241 3.30 25.40 14.80
CA LEU A 241 2.26 24.37 14.81
C LEU A 241 2.87 22.98 14.91
N PRO A 242 2.19 22.03 15.57
CA PRO A 242 2.65 20.65 15.58
C PRO A 242 2.57 20.01 14.20
N ALA A 243 3.42 19.00 13.95
CA ALA A 243 3.26 18.12 12.79
C ALA A 243 1.88 17.42 12.84
N LEU A 244 1.32 17.08 11.67
CA LEU A 244 -0.03 16.54 11.55
C LEU A 244 -0.22 15.25 12.36
N SER A 245 0.79 14.39 12.35
CA SER A 245 0.80 13.18 13.16
C SER A 245 0.69 13.48 14.66
N HIS A 246 1.43 14.47 15.19
CA HIS A 246 1.29 14.87 16.59
C HIS A 246 -0.09 15.46 16.86
N ALA A 247 -0.57 16.34 15.99
CA ALA A 247 -1.87 17.02 16.15
C ALA A 247 -3.03 16.03 16.27
N ILE A 248 -3.10 15.06 15.34
CA ILE A 248 -4.16 14.06 15.33
C ILE A 248 -3.99 13.09 16.51
N HIS A 249 -2.86 12.40 16.61
CA HIS A 249 -2.72 11.35 17.63
C HIS A 249 -2.75 11.92 19.05
N GLY A 250 -2.10 13.06 19.29
CA GLY A 250 -2.13 13.74 20.59
C GLY A 250 -3.52 14.19 21.01
N ALA A 251 -4.37 14.64 20.07
CA ALA A 251 -5.75 14.98 20.36
C ALA A 251 -6.62 13.75 20.70
N HIS A 252 -6.26 12.56 20.22
CA HIS A 252 -7.09 11.36 20.36
C HIS A 252 -6.60 10.37 21.44
N ALA A 253 -5.34 10.46 21.88
CA ALA A 253 -4.73 9.48 22.79
C ALA A 253 -5.59 9.17 24.03
N ASP A 254 -6.14 10.18 24.70
CA ASP A 254 -6.97 10.01 25.91
C ASP A 254 -8.44 9.63 25.63
N ARG A 255 -8.86 9.57 24.36
CA ARG A 255 -10.25 9.40 23.92
C ARG A 255 -10.52 8.03 23.29
N MET A 256 -9.50 7.21 23.08
CA MET A 256 -9.68 5.92 22.40
C MET A 256 -10.54 4.91 23.16
N HIS A 257 -10.76 5.11 24.46
CA HIS A 257 -11.72 4.32 25.24
C HIS A 257 -13.16 4.36 24.68
N LEU A 258 -13.50 5.37 23.86
CA LEU A 258 -14.82 5.51 23.22
C LEU A 258 -15.07 4.45 22.13
N VAL A 259 -14.02 3.82 21.59
CA VAL A 259 -14.13 2.79 20.55
C VAL A 259 -13.86 1.38 21.07
N ASP A 260 -13.70 1.22 22.39
CA ASP A 260 -13.53 -0.08 23.03
C ASP A 260 -14.71 -1.00 22.72
N GLY A 261 -14.42 -2.16 22.14
CA GLY A 261 -15.43 -3.14 21.74
C GLY A 261 -16.19 -2.81 20.46
N ILE A 262 -15.89 -1.69 19.80
CA ILE A 262 -16.36 -1.37 18.44
C ILE A 262 -15.33 -1.85 17.41
N VAL A 263 -14.04 -1.61 17.68
CA VAL A 263 -12.91 -2.08 16.88
C VAL A 263 -11.94 -2.85 17.76
N ASP A 264 -11.37 -3.94 17.23
CA ASP A 264 -10.43 -4.79 17.98
C ASP A 264 -9.09 -4.09 18.24
N ASN A 265 -8.69 -3.19 17.32
CA ASN A 265 -7.50 -2.36 17.45
C ASN A 265 -7.91 -0.90 17.23
N ALA A 266 -7.65 -0.06 18.23
CA ALA A 266 -7.99 1.36 18.22
C ALA A 266 -7.38 2.13 17.03
N CYS A 267 -6.22 1.70 16.52
CA CYS A 267 -5.60 2.29 15.34
C CYS A 267 -6.52 2.19 14.11
N TYR A 268 -7.33 1.14 14.03
CA TYR A 268 -8.27 0.91 12.93
C TYR A 268 -9.53 1.77 12.96
N ALA A 269 -9.71 2.61 14.00
CA ALA A 269 -10.73 3.64 13.97
C ALA A 269 -10.41 4.70 12.88
N CYS A 270 -9.12 4.98 12.64
CA CYS A 270 -8.69 6.00 11.68
C CYS A 270 -7.85 5.43 10.54
N HIS A 271 -7.09 4.36 10.78
CA HIS A 271 -6.33 3.69 9.74
C HIS A 271 -7.13 2.54 9.13
N PRO A 272 -6.88 2.17 7.86
CA PRO A 272 -7.67 1.15 7.19
C PRO A 272 -7.50 -0.21 7.88
N GLY A 273 -8.59 -0.82 8.35
CA GLY A 273 -8.46 -1.96 9.26
C GLY A 273 -9.71 -2.79 9.50
N ILE A 274 -10.86 -2.13 9.69
CA ILE A 274 -12.19 -2.70 9.87
C ILE A 274 -12.59 -3.56 8.66
N ARG A 275 -12.29 -3.10 7.44
CA ARG A 275 -12.60 -3.85 6.20
C ARG A 275 -11.36 -4.17 5.40
N THR A 276 -10.45 -3.21 5.29
CA THR A 276 -9.35 -3.23 4.32
C THR A 276 -8.01 -3.63 4.92
N SER A 277 -7.91 -3.84 6.24
CA SER A 277 -6.74 -4.44 6.92
C SER A 277 -5.38 -4.00 6.36
N CYS A 278 -4.96 -2.77 6.65
CA CYS A 278 -3.66 -2.22 6.27
C CYS A 278 -2.53 -3.17 6.68
N HIS A 279 -2.55 -3.63 7.94
CA HIS A 279 -1.65 -4.67 8.42
C HIS A 279 -2.24 -6.06 8.18
N ARG A 280 -1.69 -6.77 7.19
CA ARG A 280 -2.21 -8.08 6.74
C ARG A 280 -1.15 -9.14 6.45
N GLY A 281 0.09 -8.85 6.82
CA GLY A 281 1.23 -9.74 6.61
C GLY A 281 1.39 -10.83 7.67
N ARG A 282 2.52 -11.53 7.59
CA ARG A 282 2.96 -12.60 8.47
C ARG A 282 2.98 -12.20 9.94
N HIS A 283 3.31 -10.95 10.25
CA HIS A 283 3.30 -10.44 11.63
C HIS A 283 1.89 -10.45 12.23
N GLN A 284 0.88 -9.95 11.50
CA GLN A 284 -0.53 -10.02 11.91
C GLN A 284 -0.96 -11.47 12.18
N VAL A 285 -0.60 -12.40 11.27
CA VAL A 285 -0.93 -13.83 11.43
C VAL A 285 -0.31 -14.45 12.70
N ASN A 286 0.79 -13.88 13.20
CA ASN A 286 1.45 -14.31 14.44
C ASN A 286 1.07 -13.44 15.65
N GLY A 287 0.01 -12.62 15.55
CA GLY A 287 -0.50 -11.82 16.65
C GLY A 287 0.35 -10.59 16.99
N VAL A 288 1.23 -10.16 16.09
CA VAL A 288 1.93 -8.87 16.20
C VAL A 288 1.05 -7.81 15.54
N ASP A 289 0.62 -6.83 16.32
CA ASP A 289 -0.26 -5.75 15.86
C ASP A 289 0.51 -4.43 15.69
N CYS A 290 -0.23 -3.34 15.44
CA CYS A 290 0.34 -2.01 15.27
C CYS A 290 1.14 -1.56 16.50
N ILE A 291 0.62 -1.83 17.70
CA ILE A 291 1.16 -1.33 18.96
C ILE A 291 2.49 -2.02 19.28
N ALA A 292 2.59 -3.31 18.95
CA ALA A 292 3.82 -4.08 19.14
C ALA A 292 5.05 -3.49 18.39
N CYS A 293 4.84 -2.74 17.32
CA CYS A 293 5.90 -2.09 16.55
C CYS A 293 5.96 -0.58 16.76
N HIS A 294 4.81 0.10 16.79
CA HIS A 294 4.72 1.56 16.78
C HIS A 294 4.51 2.19 18.17
N GLY A 295 4.15 1.39 19.17
CA GLY A 295 3.67 1.91 20.46
C GLY A 295 2.19 2.31 20.42
N ASP A 296 1.72 2.91 21.50
CA ASP A 296 0.34 3.39 21.62
C ASP A 296 0.10 4.74 20.90
N MET A 297 -1.11 5.28 20.99
CA MET A 297 -1.46 6.57 20.37
C MET A 297 -0.61 7.74 20.88
N ALA A 298 -0.18 7.71 22.15
CA ALA A 298 0.68 8.74 22.70
C ALA A 298 2.12 8.60 22.17
N ASP A 299 2.61 7.38 21.96
CA ASP A 299 3.91 7.12 21.36
C ASP A 299 3.97 7.62 19.90
N VAL A 300 2.97 7.29 19.07
CA VAL A 300 2.93 7.77 17.68
C VAL A 300 2.66 9.27 17.60
N GLY A 301 1.96 9.83 18.59
CA GLY A 301 1.71 11.26 18.77
C GLY A 301 2.83 12.01 19.49
N ASN A 302 3.97 11.39 19.78
CA ASN A 302 5.04 12.07 20.52
C ASN A 302 5.67 13.19 19.67
N PRO A 303 5.77 14.44 20.16
CA PRO A 303 6.35 15.55 19.41
C PRO A 303 7.84 15.38 19.06
N THR A 304 8.55 14.45 19.70
CA THR A 304 9.95 14.13 19.36
C THR A 304 10.07 13.12 18.22
N ARG A 305 8.96 12.53 17.77
CA ARG A 305 8.94 11.55 16.68
C ARG A 305 8.76 12.26 15.34
N ASN A 306 9.58 11.92 14.36
CA ASN A 306 9.41 12.36 12.98
C ASN A 306 8.61 11.31 12.20
N PRO A 307 7.32 11.54 11.91
CA PRO A 307 6.50 10.56 11.18
C PRO A 307 7.09 10.29 9.79
N TRP A 308 6.95 9.06 9.30
CA TRP A 308 7.50 8.57 8.02
C TRP A 308 9.03 8.50 7.92
N VAL A 309 9.75 9.00 8.93
CA VAL A 309 11.22 8.97 9.02
C VAL A 309 11.65 8.05 10.16
N ASP A 310 11.07 8.23 11.35
CA ASP A 310 11.30 7.38 12.51
C ASP A 310 10.31 6.20 12.48
N LEU A 311 10.74 5.11 11.82
CA LEU A 311 9.94 3.90 11.63
C LEU A 311 10.54 2.69 12.39
N PRO A 312 9.70 1.72 12.79
CA PRO A 312 10.17 0.49 13.43
C PRO A 312 11.16 -0.26 12.56
N ARG A 313 12.14 -0.93 13.19
CA ARG A 313 13.18 -1.68 12.49
C ARG A 313 13.04 -3.18 12.74
N CYS A 314 13.32 -3.98 11.73
CA CYS A 314 13.35 -5.44 11.83
C CYS A 314 14.38 -5.87 12.87
N GLY A 315 15.57 -5.24 12.88
CA GLY A 315 16.64 -5.56 13.83
C GLY A 315 16.31 -5.33 15.32
N ASP A 316 15.22 -4.63 15.64
CA ASP A 316 14.79 -4.42 17.02
C ASP A 316 14.16 -5.68 17.63
N CYS A 317 13.63 -6.58 16.78
CA CYS A 317 12.98 -7.83 17.18
C CYS A 317 13.67 -9.08 16.60
N HIS A 318 14.17 -8.99 15.36
CA HIS A 318 14.79 -10.11 14.66
C HIS A 318 16.29 -10.12 14.91
N THR A 319 16.80 -11.23 15.42
CA THR A 319 18.23 -11.44 15.62
C THR A 319 18.61 -12.82 15.10
N ARG A 320 19.58 -12.87 14.18
CA ARG A 320 20.14 -14.13 13.67
C ARG A 320 21.64 -13.97 13.45
N PRO A 321 22.48 -14.84 14.04
CA PRO A 321 23.92 -14.78 13.81
C PRO A 321 24.27 -14.84 12.32
N GLY A 322 25.13 -13.92 11.87
CA GLY A 322 25.57 -13.82 10.48
C GLY A 322 24.60 -13.10 9.54
N PHE A 323 23.46 -12.59 10.02
CA PHE A 323 22.51 -11.84 9.21
C PHE A 323 22.69 -10.34 9.43
N GLU A 324 22.62 -9.55 8.36
CA GLU A 324 22.52 -8.10 8.40
C GLU A 324 21.05 -7.70 8.23
N PHE A 325 20.60 -6.70 8.98
CA PHE A 325 19.27 -6.11 8.88
C PHE A 325 19.37 -4.72 8.24
N GLU A 326 18.43 -3.81 8.54
CA GLU A 326 18.45 -2.46 7.97
C GLU A 326 19.76 -1.73 8.24
N GLN A 327 20.25 -1.02 7.23
CA GLN A 327 21.42 -0.18 7.38
C GLN A 327 21.13 0.98 8.35
N PRO A 328 22.13 1.49 9.08
CA PRO A 328 21.93 2.63 9.98
C PRO A 328 21.32 3.82 9.25
N GLY A 329 20.22 4.35 9.77
CA GLY A 329 19.50 5.49 9.18
C GLY A 329 18.76 5.22 7.87
N VAL A 330 18.65 3.96 7.45
CA VAL A 330 17.92 3.55 6.24
C VAL A 330 16.66 2.81 6.66
N LEU A 331 15.53 3.17 6.04
CA LEU A 331 14.25 2.52 6.28
C LEU A 331 14.28 1.09 5.71
N TYR A 332 13.46 0.20 6.27
CA TYR A 332 13.27 -1.15 5.71
C TYR A 332 12.96 -1.13 4.20
N LYS A 333 12.11 -0.19 3.77
CA LYS A 333 11.71 -0.07 2.37
C LYS A 333 12.84 0.32 1.40
N ASP A 334 13.91 0.90 1.95
CA ASP A 334 15.08 1.39 1.23
C ASP A 334 16.33 0.54 1.52
N SER A 335 16.20 -0.46 2.40
CA SER A 335 17.31 -1.31 2.83
C SER A 335 17.57 -2.43 1.84
N VAL A 336 18.83 -2.86 1.75
CA VAL A 336 19.29 -3.92 0.83
C VAL A 336 20.00 -5.06 1.55
N GLY A 337 20.02 -6.23 0.93
CA GLY A 337 20.84 -7.40 1.30
C GLY A 337 21.12 -8.23 0.05
N HIS A 338 21.84 -9.35 0.21
CA HIS A 338 22.10 -10.33 -0.85
C HIS A 338 22.54 -9.69 -2.19
N GLY A 339 23.71 -9.03 -2.20
CA GLY A 339 24.25 -8.38 -3.41
C GLY A 339 23.51 -7.10 -3.85
N GLY A 340 22.70 -6.51 -2.98
CA GLY A 340 21.97 -5.26 -3.24
C GLY A 340 20.50 -5.43 -3.60
N VAL A 341 19.93 -6.63 -3.42
CA VAL A 341 18.49 -6.88 -3.50
C VAL A 341 17.80 -6.14 -2.36
N MET A 342 16.75 -5.39 -2.67
CA MET A 342 15.97 -4.64 -1.68
C MET A 342 15.27 -5.62 -0.74
N CYS A 343 15.26 -5.33 0.57
CA CYS A 343 14.59 -6.17 1.56
C CYS A 343 13.13 -6.43 1.17
N VAL A 344 12.44 -5.40 0.67
CA VAL A 344 11.06 -5.45 0.20
C VAL A 344 10.85 -6.42 -0.97
N SER A 345 11.82 -6.54 -1.87
CA SER A 345 11.75 -7.48 -2.99
C SER A 345 11.62 -8.93 -2.51
N CYS A 346 12.32 -9.30 -1.44
CA CYS A 346 12.25 -10.65 -0.88
C CYS A 346 11.11 -10.82 0.12
N HIS A 347 10.92 -9.86 1.01
CA HIS A 347 10.08 -9.99 2.19
C HIS A 347 8.66 -9.43 2.03
N GLY A 348 8.41 -8.57 1.04
CA GLY A 348 7.15 -7.85 0.83
C GLY A 348 7.15 -6.45 1.44
N SER A 349 6.14 -5.65 1.10
CA SER A 349 5.97 -4.27 1.56
C SER A 349 5.90 -4.16 3.09
N PRO A 350 6.24 -3.00 3.69
CA PRO A 350 5.89 -2.72 5.08
C PRO A 350 4.41 -3.06 5.33
N HIS A 351 4.06 -3.52 6.53
CA HIS A 351 2.71 -4.00 6.89
C HIS A 351 2.21 -5.26 6.15
N VAL A 352 2.89 -5.72 5.10
CA VAL A 352 2.51 -6.85 4.23
C VAL A 352 3.70 -7.79 4.02
N ILE A 353 4.41 -8.11 5.11
CA ILE A 353 5.46 -9.13 5.08
C ILE A 353 4.86 -10.47 4.70
N LEU A 354 5.41 -11.15 3.72
CA LEU A 354 4.78 -12.32 3.10
C LEU A 354 4.95 -13.61 3.95
N PRO A 355 4.02 -14.58 3.86
CA PRO A 355 2.78 -14.52 3.10
C PRO A 355 1.74 -13.59 3.75
N SER A 356 0.95 -12.95 2.91
CA SER A 356 -0.18 -12.11 3.33
C SER A 356 -1.45 -12.96 3.51
N GLY A 357 -2.36 -12.49 4.39
CA GLY A 357 -3.72 -13.02 4.47
C GLY A 357 -4.58 -12.67 3.25
N ALA A 358 -4.23 -11.62 2.49
CA ALA A 358 -4.90 -11.28 1.25
C ALA A 358 -4.26 -11.99 0.05
N GLU A 359 -5.08 -12.67 -0.75
CA GLU A 359 -4.63 -13.46 -1.90
C GLU A 359 -3.88 -12.62 -2.96
N ALA A 360 -4.29 -11.36 -3.14
CA ALA A 360 -3.69 -10.46 -4.12
C ALA A 360 -2.19 -10.21 -3.87
N ASP A 361 -1.76 -10.05 -2.62
CA ASP A 361 -0.35 -9.79 -2.30
C ASP A 361 0.55 -11.01 -2.57
N ASN A 362 -0.04 -12.21 -2.62
CA ASN A 362 0.71 -13.45 -2.83
C ASN A 362 0.90 -13.79 -4.32
N GLN A 363 0.26 -13.05 -5.24
CA GLN A 363 0.28 -13.37 -6.68
C GLN A 363 1.69 -13.31 -7.26
N GLN A 364 2.49 -12.29 -6.89
CA GLN A 364 3.88 -12.19 -7.34
C GLN A 364 4.71 -13.42 -6.93
N SER A 365 4.62 -13.85 -5.66
CA SER A 365 5.34 -15.02 -5.18
C SER A 365 4.90 -16.30 -5.91
N LEU A 366 3.61 -16.46 -6.16
CA LEU A 366 3.10 -17.59 -6.94
C LEU A 366 3.67 -17.61 -8.36
N LEU A 367 3.74 -16.45 -9.03
CA LEU A 367 4.33 -16.34 -10.37
C LEU A 367 5.84 -16.63 -10.38
N LEU A 368 6.58 -16.13 -9.39
CA LEU A 368 8.04 -16.19 -9.36
C LEU A 368 8.63 -17.51 -8.83
N GLN A 369 7.92 -18.20 -7.94
CA GLN A 369 8.43 -19.41 -7.29
C GLN A 369 7.40 -20.55 -7.11
N GLY A 370 6.17 -20.38 -7.60
CA GLY A 370 5.13 -21.42 -7.53
C GLY A 370 4.53 -21.65 -6.15
N LYS A 371 4.86 -20.79 -5.16
CA LYS A 371 4.32 -20.85 -3.79
C LYS A 371 4.17 -19.45 -3.20
N THR A 372 3.30 -19.32 -2.20
CA THR A 372 3.14 -18.08 -1.44
C THR A 372 4.27 -17.91 -0.41
N GLY A 373 4.50 -16.66 0.02
CA GLY A 373 5.52 -16.34 1.02
C GLY A 373 6.64 -15.47 0.48
N ILE A 374 7.62 -15.21 1.34
CA ILE A 374 8.86 -14.52 0.96
C ILE A 374 9.55 -15.27 -0.17
N LEU A 375 10.33 -14.57 -1.00
CA LEU A 375 11.14 -15.21 -2.04
C LEU A 375 12.31 -15.95 -1.37
N ASP A 376 12.19 -17.28 -1.28
CA ASP A 376 13.20 -18.17 -0.68
C ASP A 376 13.61 -19.31 -1.64
N THR A 377 13.14 -19.26 -2.89
CA THR A 377 13.50 -20.21 -3.94
C THR A 377 14.64 -19.64 -4.78
N CYS A 378 15.88 -20.07 -4.51
CA CYS A 378 17.08 -19.50 -5.14
C CYS A 378 17.03 -19.52 -6.68
N THR A 379 16.44 -20.57 -7.26
CA THR A 379 16.32 -20.72 -8.71
C THR A 379 15.37 -19.73 -9.37
N THR A 380 14.67 -18.88 -8.60
CA THR A 380 13.96 -17.72 -9.14
C THR A 380 14.95 -16.79 -9.84
N CYS A 381 16.05 -16.41 -9.20
CA CYS A 381 17.06 -15.51 -9.78
C CYS A 381 18.29 -16.24 -10.31
N HIS A 382 18.69 -17.35 -9.68
CA HIS A 382 19.86 -18.13 -10.12
C HIS A 382 19.48 -19.15 -11.19
N THR A 383 20.37 -19.36 -12.16
CA THR A 383 20.18 -20.37 -13.23
C THR A 383 20.34 -21.81 -12.72
N SER A 384 21.00 -21.99 -11.57
CA SER A 384 21.14 -23.25 -10.84
C SER A 384 21.09 -23.01 -9.34
N MET A 385 20.78 -24.05 -8.56
CA MET A 385 20.82 -23.97 -7.10
C MET A 385 22.26 -23.66 -6.63
N PRO A 386 22.50 -22.56 -5.90
CA PRO A 386 23.80 -22.28 -5.32
C PRO A 386 24.20 -23.38 -4.31
N SER A 387 25.50 -23.70 -4.24
CA SER A 387 26.05 -24.65 -3.26
C SER A 387 26.22 -24.04 -1.87
N ASP A 388 26.39 -22.72 -1.81
CA ASP A 388 26.67 -21.99 -0.58
C ASP A 388 25.37 -21.63 0.17
N PRO A 389 25.44 -21.48 1.51
CA PRO A 389 24.30 -20.98 2.27
C PRO A 389 23.86 -19.60 1.79
N PHE A 390 22.56 -19.28 1.95
CA PHE A 390 22.02 -17.97 1.61
C PHE A 390 22.74 -16.83 2.36
N PRO A 391 23.38 -15.88 1.66
CA PRO A 391 24.02 -14.74 2.30
C PRO A 391 22.98 -13.62 2.54
N HIS A 392 22.52 -13.46 3.78
CA HIS A 392 21.66 -12.34 4.18
C HIS A 392 22.49 -11.11 4.55
N ARG A 393 23.39 -10.69 3.65
CA ARG A 393 24.38 -9.64 3.85
C ARG A 393 24.54 -8.80 2.60
N ARG A 394 24.97 -7.54 2.73
CA ARG A 394 24.99 -6.61 1.58
C ARG A 394 25.99 -6.99 0.49
N ASP A 395 27.20 -7.35 0.90
CA ASP A 395 28.37 -7.40 0.02
C ASP A 395 28.74 -8.83 -0.43
N ASP A 396 27.91 -9.82 -0.07
CA ASP A 396 28.14 -11.26 -0.31
C ASP A 396 27.30 -11.82 -1.47
#